data_AF-A0A4R9Q923-F1
#
_entry.id   AF-A0A4R9Q923-F1
#
_cell.length_a   1.000
_cell.length_b   1.000
_cell.length_c   1.000
_cell.angle_alpha   90.00
_cell.angle_beta   90.00
_cell.angle_gamma   90.00
#
_symmetry.space_group_name_H-M   'P 1'
#
loop_
_entity.id
_entity.type
_entity.pdbx_description
1 polymer ?
#
loop_
_entity_poly.entity_id
_entity_poly.type
_entity_poly.pdbx_seq_one_letter_code
_entity_poly.pdbx_strand_id
1 'polypeptide(L)'
;MTTRRWQLAHGRHLDLGPKAAVVGILNVTPDSFSDGGLFIAPEKAIAQARRMAEEGAAVIDVGGESTRPGFAPVSAEEEQARVLPVIEALAASGEALISVDTYREDTARRAVAAGAHIVNDVWGLQREPGIARVAAETGAGLIIMHTGRERQKLPDVIEDQFLFLRKSLEIARASNVSDGQIVLDPGFGFAKETTEENLDLMARFSELQALGFPLMAGTSRKRFIGGVTGREPAERAAGTAAASVILRLKGADLFRVHDVAINVDALAVADAMLARENDLPPGR
;
A
#
# COMPACT_ATOMS: atom_id res chain seq x y z
N MET A 1 -22.09 1.69 -2.84
CA MET A 1 -20.72 2.22 -3.03
C MET A 1 -20.49 2.55 -4.50
N THR A 2 -19.85 3.68 -4.82
CA THR A 2 -19.57 4.08 -6.22
C THR A 2 -18.31 3.41 -6.74
N THR A 3 -18.38 2.74 -7.89
CA THR A 3 -17.20 2.18 -8.55
C THR A 3 -16.28 3.29 -9.05
N ARG A 4 -15.00 3.21 -8.70
CA ARG A 4 -13.95 4.12 -9.19
C ARG A 4 -12.92 3.33 -9.97
N ARG A 5 -12.62 3.75 -11.19
CA ARG A 5 -11.57 3.13 -12.00
C ARG A 5 -10.22 3.77 -11.69
N TRP A 6 -9.35 3.05 -11.02
CA TRP A 6 -7.97 3.47 -10.76
C TRP A 6 -7.10 3.18 -11.98
N GLN A 7 -6.56 4.24 -12.58
CA GLN A 7 -5.74 4.20 -13.79
C GLN A 7 -4.30 3.82 -13.45
N LEU A 8 -3.73 2.89 -14.20
CA LEU A 8 -2.39 2.34 -13.99
C LEU A 8 -1.57 2.41 -15.27
N ALA A 9 -0.24 2.27 -15.15
CA ALA A 9 0.64 2.27 -16.32
C ALA A 9 0.31 1.10 -17.26
N HIS A 10 0.83 1.19 -18.48
CA HIS A 10 0.65 0.15 -19.52
C HIS A 10 -0.82 -0.08 -19.90
N GLY A 11 -1.67 0.95 -19.76
CA GLY A 11 -3.09 0.92 -20.10
C GLY A 11 -3.93 0.01 -19.19
N ARG A 12 -3.39 -0.41 -18.03
CA ARG A 12 -4.09 -1.25 -17.06
C ARG A 12 -4.95 -0.39 -16.14
N HIS A 13 -5.90 -1.02 -15.45
CA HIS A 13 -6.73 -0.38 -14.44
C HIS A 13 -7.17 -1.38 -13.39
N LEU A 14 -7.62 -0.87 -12.24
CA LEU A 14 -8.28 -1.62 -11.18
C LEU A 14 -9.56 -0.90 -10.76
N ASP A 15 -10.69 -1.59 -10.76
CA ASP A 15 -11.95 -1.02 -10.30
C ASP A 15 -12.06 -1.18 -8.76
N LEU A 16 -12.24 -0.06 -8.06
CA LEU A 16 -12.31 0.05 -6.61
C LEU A 16 -13.73 0.42 -6.15
N GLY A 17 -14.05 0.14 -4.88
CA GLY A 17 -15.32 0.50 -4.24
C GLY A 17 -16.17 -0.71 -3.88
N PRO A 18 -16.74 -1.47 -4.85
CA PRO A 18 -17.64 -2.58 -4.53
C PRO A 18 -16.98 -3.76 -3.81
N LYS A 19 -15.71 -4.02 -4.12
CA LYS A 19 -14.91 -5.08 -3.47
C LYS A 19 -13.59 -4.50 -2.98
N ALA A 20 -13.14 -4.97 -1.82
CA ALA A 20 -11.82 -4.69 -1.31
C ALA A 20 -10.75 -5.31 -2.23
N ALA A 21 -9.70 -4.53 -2.52
CA ALA A 21 -8.54 -5.03 -3.24
C ALA A 21 -7.40 -5.35 -2.27
N VAL A 22 -6.90 -6.58 -2.32
CA VAL A 22 -5.74 -6.99 -1.50
C VAL A 22 -4.45 -6.72 -2.25
N VAL A 23 -3.51 -6.08 -1.57
CA VAL A 23 -2.16 -5.78 -2.05
C VAL A 23 -1.17 -6.62 -1.24
N GLY A 24 -0.59 -7.64 -1.88
CA GLY A 24 0.34 -8.58 -1.26
C GLY A 24 1.74 -7.98 -1.14
N ILE A 25 2.30 -7.98 0.08
CA ILE A 25 3.63 -7.43 0.35
C ILE A 25 4.72 -8.43 -0.04
N LEU A 26 5.55 -8.07 -1.02
CA LEU A 26 6.75 -8.82 -1.42
C LEU A 26 8.02 -8.04 -1.05
N ASN A 27 8.59 -8.35 0.12
CA ASN A 27 9.87 -7.77 0.53
C ASN A 27 11.02 -8.52 -0.13
N VAL A 28 11.75 -7.86 -1.03
CA VAL A 28 12.92 -8.38 -1.72
C VAL A 28 14.16 -7.86 -0.99
N THR A 29 14.33 -8.30 0.26
CA THR A 29 15.50 -8.01 1.10
C THR A 29 16.25 -9.30 1.44
N PRO A 30 17.58 -9.26 1.70
CA PRO A 30 18.37 -10.45 2.01
C PRO A 30 17.77 -11.31 3.14
N ASP A 31 17.30 -10.67 4.21
CA ASP A 31 16.72 -11.35 5.38
C ASP A 31 15.36 -12.02 5.10
N SER A 32 14.68 -11.64 4.00
CA SER A 32 13.35 -12.18 3.68
C SER A 32 13.41 -13.58 3.06
N PHE A 33 14.58 -14.01 2.54
CA PHE A 33 14.72 -15.26 1.79
C PHE A 33 15.99 -16.08 2.11
N SER A 34 16.75 -15.70 3.14
CA SER A 34 18.06 -16.28 3.43
C SER A 34 18.01 -17.64 4.14
N ASP A 35 18.57 -18.65 3.47
CA ASP A 35 19.33 -19.78 4.05
C ASP A 35 20.85 -19.50 3.94
N GLY A 36 21.29 -18.26 4.17
CA GLY A 36 22.73 -17.90 4.23
C GLY A 36 23.43 -17.47 2.92
N GLY A 37 22.71 -16.98 1.90
CA GLY A 37 23.30 -16.43 0.67
C GLY A 37 23.19 -14.90 0.57
N LEU A 38 24.25 -14.24 0.07
CA LEU A 38 24.32 -12.79 -0.19
C LEU A 38 23.45 -12.31 -1.38
N PHE A 39 22.79 -13.24 -2.08
CA PHE A 39 21.89 -12.96 -3.19
C PHE A 39 20.50 -13.48 -2.85
N ILE A 40 19.51 -12.60 -2.97
CA ILE A 40 18.11 -13.02 -3.02
C ILE A 40 17.97 -13.85 -4.27
N ALA A 41 17.54 -15.10 -4.16
CA ALA A 41 17.16 -15.90 -5.32
C ALA A 41 15.87 -15.29 -5.89
N PRO A 42 15.89 -14.57 -7.04
CA PRO A 42 14.69 -13.96 -7.62
C PRO A 42 13.56 -14.98 -7.78
N GLU A 43 13.91 -16.26 -7.96
CA GLU A 43 13.00 -17.40 -8.05
C GLU A 43 12.13 -17.56 -6.80
N LYS A 44 12.68 -17.37 -5.59
CA LYS A 44 11.90 -17.44 -4.33
C LYS A 44 10.89 -16.29 -4.26
N ALA A 45 11.31 -15.08 -4.64
CA ALA A 45 10.43 -13.91 -4.66
C ALA A 45 9.30 -14.08 -5.70
N ILE A 46 9.62 -14.57 -6.89
CA ILE A 46 8.64 -14.87 -7.96
C ILE A 46 7.66 -15.96 -7.51
N ALA A 47 8.14 -17.05 -6.89
CA ALA A 47 7.28 -18.11 -6.37
C ALA A 47 6.34 -17.59 -5.27
N GLN A 48 6.83 -16.71 -4.39
CA GLN A 48 6.00 -16.08 -3.37
C GLN A 48 4.96 -15.14 -3.97
N ALA A 49 5.31 -14.35 -4.99
CA ALA A 49 4.37 -13.49 -5.71
C ALA A 49 3.25 -14.29 -6.38
N ARG A 50 3.59 -15.41 -7.04
CA ARG A 50 2.62 -16.33 -7.63
C ARG A 50 1.67 -16.90 -6.59
N ARG A 51 2.20 -17.34 -5.45
CA ARG A 51 1.37 -17.81 -4.33
C ARG A 51 0.40 -16.73 -3.86
N MET A 52 0.87 -15.49 -3.68
CA MET A 52 -0.02 -14.38 -3.29
C MET A 52 -1.12 -14.11 -4.33
N ALA A 53 -0.80 -14.20 -5.61
CA ALA A 53 -1.80 -14.08 -6.68
C ALA A 53 -2.83 -15.23 -6.63
N GLU A 54 -2.38 -16.48 -6.41
CA GLU A 54 -3.25 -17.66 -6.22
C GLU A 54 -4.14 -17.52 -4.96
N GLU A 55 -3.62 -16.91 -3.90
CA GLU A 55 -4.35 -16.58 -2.68
C GLU A 55 -5.35 -15.42 -2.85
N GLY A 56 -5.34 -14.73 -4.00
CA GLY A 56 -6.31 -13.69 -4.35
C GLY A 56 -5.81 -12.25 -4.23
N ALA A 57 -4.50 -12.01 -4.15
CA ALA A 57 -3.95 -10.66 -4.23
C ALA A 57 -4.24 -10.04 -5.60
N ALA A 58 -4.81 -8.84 -5.61
CA ALA A 58 -5.06 -8.07 -6.83
C ALA A 58 -3.80 -7.34 -7.33
N VAL A 59 -2.89 -7.00 -6.41
CA VAL A 59 -1.63 -6.31 -6.68
C VAL A 59 -0.52 -6.97 -5.85
N ILE A 60 0.66 -7.13 -6.43
CA ILE A 60 1.88 -7.49 -5.72
C ILE A 60 2.74 -6.24 -5.55
N ASP A 61 3.06 -5.89 -4.32
CA ASP A 61 3.85 -4.70 -3.98
C ASP A 61 5.29 -5.09 -3.63
N VAL A 62 6.21 -4.76 -4.52
CA VAL A 62 7.61 -5.20 -4.51
C VAL A 62 8.47 -4.10 -3.89
N GLY A 63 9.07 -4.39 -2.74
CA GLY A 63 9.95 -3.45 -2.02
C GLY A 63 11.36 -3.99 -1.83
N GLY A 64 12.38 -3.22 -2.22
CA GLY A 64 13.80 -3.58 -2.09
C GLY A 64 14.48 -3.08 -0.82
N GLU A 65 13.81 -2.16 -0.10
CA GLU A 65 14.29 -1.53 1.12
C GLU A 65 13.39 -1.89 2.31
N SER A 66 14.01 -2.26 3.44
CA SER A 66 13.26 -2.44 4.69
C SER A 66 12.92 -1.09 5.28
N THR A 67 11.64 -0.74 5.32
CA THR A 67 11.20 0.50 5.99
C THR A 67 11.14 0.37 7.52
N ARG A 68 11.68 -0.69 8.12
CA ARG A 68 11.67 -0.95 9.57
C ARG A 68 12.74 -0.09 10.27
N PRO A 69 12.48 0.39 11.50
CA PRO A 69 13.48 1.13 12.27
C PRO A 69 14.77 0.32 12.46
N GLY A 70 15.92 0.95 12.28
CA GLY A 70 17.25 0.36 12.54
C GLY A 70 17.95 -0.29 11.34
N PHE A 71 17.35 -0.30 10.15
CA PHE A 71 18.02 -0.73 8.93
C PHE A 71 18.84 0.41 8.31
N ALA A 72 20.04 0.08 7.80
CA ALA A 72 20.84 1.03 7.04
C ALA A 72 20.13 1.35 5.71
N PRO A 73 20.08 2.63 5.30
CA PRO A 73 19.59 2.99 3.97
C PRO A 73 20.39 2.24 2.92
N VAL A 74 19.71 1.62 1.96
CA VAL A 74 20.34 0.99 0.80
C VAL A 74 20.60 2.05 -0.28
N SER A 75 21.60 1.84 -1.14
CA SER A 75 21.76 2.73 -2.29
C SER A 75 20.63 2.53 -3.31
N ALA A 76 20.43 3.50 -4.20
CA ALA A 76 19.45 3.35 -5.28
C ALA A 76 19.80 2.15 -6.17
N GLU A 77 21.09 1.96 -6.46
CA GLU A 77 21.59 0.84 -7.26
C GLU A 77 21.32 -0.52 -6.59
N GLU A 78 21.51 -0.60 -5.27
CA GLU A 78 21.22 -1.82 -4.51
C GLU A 78 19.72 -2.13 -4.46
N GLU A 79 18.87 -1.12 -4.26
CA GLU A 79 17.42 -1.26 -4.32
C GLU A 79 16.98 -1.76 -5.70
N GLN A 80 17.47 -1.11 -6.77
CA GLN A 80 17.17 -1.47 -8.16
C GLN A 80 17.62 -2.89 -8.51
N ALA A 81 18.83 -3.27 -8.11
CA ALA A 81 19.34 -4.63 -8.33
C ALA A 81 18.48 -5.71 -7.64
N ARG A 82 17.74 -5.35 -6.59
CA ARG A 82 16.79 -6.25 -5.92
C ARG A 82 15.44 -6.28 -6.64
N VAL A 83 14.84 -5.12 -6.90
CA VAL A 83 13.44 -5.06 -7.37
C VAL A 83 13.28 -5.29 -8.86
N LEU A 84 14.21 -4.82 -9.72
CA LEU A 84 14.01 -4.85 -11.17
C LEU A 84 13.91 -6.28 -11.74
N PRO A 85 14.79 -7.24 -11.38
CA PRO A 85 14.68 -8.60 -11.91
C PRO A 85 13.36 -9.30 -11.55
N VAL A 86 12.84 -9.00 -10.35
CA VAL A 86 11.55 -9.55 -9.88
C VAL A 86 10.39 -8.90 -10.67
N ILE A 87 10.41 -7.58 -10.85
CA ILE A 87 9.39 -6.86 -11.62
C ILE A 87 9.36 -7.33 -13.07
N GLU A 88 10.51 -7.45 -13.73
CA GLU A 88 10.60 -7.93 -15.12
C GLU A 88 10.02 -9.33 -15.28
N ALA A 89 10.36 -10.25 -14.37
CA ALA A 89 9.86 -11.63 -14.40
C ALA A 89 8.33 -11.71 -14.16
N LEU A 90 7.79 -10.90 -13.24
CA LEU A 90 6.36 -10.85 -12.99
C LEU A 90 5.60 -10.17 -14.14
N ALA A 91 6.17 -9.12 -14.73
CA ALA A 91 5.58 -8.45 -15.89
C ALA A 91 5.50 -9.39 -17.10
N ALA A 92 6.52 -10.22 -17.30
CA ALA A 92 6.55 -11.21 -18.39
C ALA A 92 5.49 -12.31 -18.24
N SER A 93 5.06 -12.66 -17.02
CA SER A 93 3.95 -13.63 -16.84
C SER A 93 2.58 -13.00 -17.06
N GLY A 94 2.43 -11.70 -16.80
CA GLY A 94 1.17 -10.96 -16.95
C GLY A 94 0.10 -11.34 -15.92
N GLU A 95 0.45 -12.13 -14.90
CA GLU A 95 -0.49 -12.76 -13.95
C GLU A 95 -1.03 -11.79 -12.90
N ALA A 96 -0.29 -10.73 -12.55
CA ALA A 96 -0.66 -9.80 -11.49
C ALA A 96 -0.37 -8.34 -11.87
N LEU A 97 -1.11 -7.40 -11.26
CA LEU A 97 -0.70 -6.01 -11.20
C LEU A 97 0.49 -5.88 -10.25
N ILE A 98 1.40 -4.99 -10.58
CA ILE A 98 2.69 -4.85 -9.90
C ILE A 98 2.82 -3.41 -9.41
N SER A 99 3.08 -3.26 -8.12
CA SER A 99 3.45 -2.00 -7.49
C SER A 99 4.93 -2.07 -7.10
N VAL A 100 5.64 -0.96 -7.25
CA VAL A 100 6.98 -0.78 -6.68
C VAL A 100 6.87 0.09 -5.43
N ASP A 101 7.34 -0.41 -4.28
CA ASP A 101 7.45 0.32 -3.01
C ASP A 101 8.79 1.05 -2.98
N THR A 102 8.79 2.31 -3.41
CA THR A 102 10.00 3.16 -3.46
C THR A 102 9.64 4.64 -3.35
N TYR A 103 10.56 5.40 -2.75
CA TYR A 103 10.50 6.86 -2.69
C TYR A 103 11.53 7.54 -3.59
N ARG A 104 12.23 6.77 -4.44
CA ARG A 104 13.26 7.27 -5.35
C ARG A 104 12.70 7.41 -6.76
N GLU A 105 12.85 8.59 -7.36
CA GLU A 105 12.39 8.87 -8.71
C GLU A 105 13.02 7.91 -9.72
N ASP A 106 14.35 7.71 -9.65
CA ASP A 106 15.06 6.85 -10.61
C ASP A 106 14.62 5.38 -10.50
N THR A 107 14.46 4.86 -9.27
CA THR A 107 13.91 3.51 -9.05
C THR A 107 12.49 3.39 -9.59
N ALA A 108 11.62 4.36 -9.29
CA ALA A 108 10.24 4.38 -9.80
C ALA A 108 10.18 4.38 -11.33
N ARG A 109 10.98 5.23 -11.98
CA ARG A 109 11.06 5.33 -13.45
C ARG A 109 11.48 4.00 -14.08
N ARG A 110 12.53 3.37 -13.55
CA ARG A 110 13.05 2.09 -14.06
C ARG A 110 12.07 0.95 -13.81
N ALA A 111 11.44 0.91 -12.64
CA ALA A 111 10.45 -0.10 -12.31
C ALA A 111 9.22 -0.03 -13.23
N VAL A 112 8.70 1.17 -13.50
CA VAL A 112 7.57 1.33 -14.45
C VAL A 112 8.00 0.92 -15.86
N ALA A 113 9.21 1.31 -16.31
CA ALA A 113 9.75 0.88 -17.60
C ALA A 113 9.92 -0.66 -17.69
N ALA A 114 10.24 -1.32 -16.58
CA ALA A 114 10.36 -2.77 -16.46
C ALA A 114 9.00 -3.51 -16.39
N GLY A 115 7.88 -2.79 -16.29
CA GLY A 115 6.53 -3.37 -16.28
C GLY A 115 5.74 -3.18 -14.99
N ALA A 116 6.25 -2.42 -14.01
CA ALA A 116 5.43 -2.01 -12.87
C ALA A 116 4.28 -1.10 -13.33
N HIS A 117 3.14 -1.21 -12.64
CA HIS A 117 1.88 -0.53 -12.97
C HIS A 117 1.60 0.65 -12.04
N ILE A 118 2.10 0.54 -10.80
CA ILE A 118 1.85 1.42 -9.67
C ILE A 118 3.19 1.80 -9.04
N VAL A 119 3.31 3.03 -8.56
CA VAL A 119 4.36 3.48 -7.64
C VAL A 119 3.74 3.74 -6.28
N ASN A 120 4.25 3.08 -5.25
CA ASN A 120 3.85 3.24 -3.85
C ASN A 120 4.93 4.03 -3.11
N ASP A 121 4.63 5.29 -2.77
CA ASP A 121 5.59 6.20 -2.16
C ASP A 121 5.23 6.51 -0.70
N VAL A 122 6.05 5.96 0.20
CA VAL A 122 5.94 6.14 1.65
C VAL A 122 6.22 7.56 2.15
N TRP A 123 6.74 8.44 1.28
CA TRP A 123 6.97 9.86 1.58
C TRP A 123 5.96 10.79 0.89
N GLY A 124 4.96 10.23 0.21
CA GLY A 124 3.85 10.97 -0.37
C GLY A 124 4.32 12.08 -1.31
N LEU A 125 5.29 11.81 -2.17
CA LEU A 125 5.87 12.73 -3.16
C LEU A 125 6.67 13.90 -2.57
N GLN A 126 6.82 13.99 -1.23
CA GLN A 126 7.48 15.14 -0.62
C GLN A 126 9.01 14.98 -0.52
N ARG A 127 9.52 13.75 -0.55
CA ARG A 127 10.96 13.46 -0.55
C ARG A 127 11.56 13.65 -1.94
N GLU A 128 11.00 12.98 -2.94
CA GLU A 128 11.37 13.12 -4.35
C GLU A 128 10.14 13.44 -5.20
N PRO A 129 9.79 14.74 -5.34
CA PRO A 129 8.60 15.17 -6.09
C PRO A 129 8.56 14.71 -7.55
N GLY A 130 9.72 14.35 -8.13
CA GLY A 130 9.81 13.87 -9.50
C GLY A 130 9.08 12.55 -9.76
N ILE A 131 8.74 11.76 -8.72
CA ILE A 131 7.84 10.59 -8.86
C ILE A 131 6.49 11.00 -9.46
N ALA A 132 5.99 12.19 -9.13
CA ALA A 132 4.75 12.71 -9.71
C ALA A 132 4.86 12.87 -11.24
N ARG A 133 6.01 13.35 -11.72
CA ARG A 133 6.30 13.45 -13.16
C ARG A 133 6.40 12.08 -13.81
N VAL A 134 7.03 11.10 -13.16
CA VAL A 134 7.06 9.70 -13.65
C VAL A 134 5.65 9.19 -13.87
N ALA A 135 4.74 9.36 -12.90
CA ALA A 135 3.36 8.91 -13.02
C ALA A 135 2.57 9.66 -14.11
N ALA A 136 2.78 10.97 -14.25
CA ALA A 136 2.12 11.76 -15.30
C ALA A 136 2.59 11.34 -16.71
N GLU A 137 3.88 11.07 -16.89
CA GLU A 137 4.47 10.67 -18.17
C GLU A 137 4.08 9.24 -18.59
N THR A 138 3.96 8.33 -17.61
CA THR A 138 3.79 6.88 -17.86
C THR A 138 2.36 6.39 -17.68
N GLY A 139 1.50 7.20 -17.06
CA GLY A 139 0.16 6.79 -16.63
C GLY A 139 0.14 5.90 -15.39
N ALA A 140 1.27 5.72 -14.68
CA ALA A 140 1.34 4.90 -13.48
C ALA A 140 0.33 5.33 -12.41
N GLY A 141 -0.25 4.35 -11.71
CA GLY A 141 -1.00 4.62 -10.49
C GLY A 141 -0.05 5.09 -9.39
N LEU A 142 -0.52 6.00 -8.53
CA LEU A 142 0.21 6.49 -7.37
C LEU A 142 -0.52 6.12 -6.09
N ILE A 143 0.21 5.49 -5.17
CA ILE A 143 -0.17 5.42 -3.76
C ILE A 143 0.65 6.48 -3.03
N ILE A 144 -0.04 7.49 -2.50
CA ILE A 144 0.58 8.62 -1.78
C ILE A 144 0.35 8.38 -0.29
N MET A 145 1.40 8.00 0.43
CA MET A 145 1.29 7.68 1.85
C MET A 145 1.67 8.86 2.74
N HIS A 146 0.92 9.05 3.83
CA HIS A 146 1.30 9.91 4.94
C HIS A 146 2.49 9.35 5.71
N THR A 147 3.42 10.24 6.07
CA THR A 147 4.46 9.95 7.07
C THR A 147 4.68 11.15 7.99
N GLY A 148 4.93 10.87 9.27
CA GLY A 148 5.40 11.85 10.24
C GLY A 148 6.92 11.86 10.45
N ARG A 149 7.68 11.08 9.66
CA ARG A 149 9.14 11.02 9.77
C ARG A 149 9.76 12.37 9.41
N GLU A 150 10.84 12.73 10.11
CA GLU A 150 11.64 13.93 9.83
C GLU A 150 10.84 15.26 9.87
N ARG A 151 9.69 15.29 10.56
CA ARG A 151 8.89 16.50 10.75
C ARG A 151 8.17 16.51 12.08
N GLN A 152 7.69 17.68 12.47
CA GLN A 152 6.74 17.83 13.57
C GLN A 152 5.32 17.53 13.08
N LYS A 153 4.61 16.65 13.78
CA LYS A 153 3.19 16.36 13.52
C LYS A 153 2.29 17.33 14.26
N LEU A 154 1.09 17.57 13.72
CA LEU A 154 0.03 18.17 14.51
C LEU A 154 -0.44 17.19 15.61
N PRO A 155 -0.97 17.69 16.74
CA PRO A 155 -1.47 16.82 17.81
C PRO A 155 -2.68 15.98 17.39
N ASP A 156 -3.58 16.55 16.59
CA ASP A 156 -4.73 15.83 16.06
C ASP A 156 -4.31 14.98 14.85
N VAL A 157 -4.54 13.67 14.95
CA VAL A 157 -4.10 12.71 13.94
C VAL A 157 -4.80 12.91 12.60
N ILE A 158 -6.03 13.42 12.57
CA ILE A 158 -6.76 13.66 11.31
C ILE A 158 -6.32 14.99 10.71
N GLU A 159 -6.21 16.06 11.50
CA GLU A 159 -5.71 17.35 11.00
C GLU A 159 -4.31 17.20 10.37
N ASP A 160 -3.44 16.40 11.00
CA ASP A 160 -2.09 16.11 10.49
C ASP A 160 -2.13 15.36 9.15
N GLN A 161 -3.11 14.47 8.94
CA GLN A 161 -3.33 13.78 7.65
C GLN A 161 -3.73 14.76 6.56
N PHE A 162 -4.71 15.63 6.83
CA PHE A 162 -5.14 16.65 5.87
C PHE A 162 -4.01 17.63 5.55
N LEU A 163 -3.24 18.08 6.54
CA LEU A 163 -2.10 18.96 6.32
C LEU A 163 -1.08 18.35 5.37
N PHE A 164 -0.68 17.09 5.63
CA PHE A 164 0.35 16.42 4.84
C PHE A 164 -0.17 16.03 3.44
N LEU A 165 -1.30 15.33 3.36
CA LEU A 165 -1.79 14.77 2.10
C LEU A 165 -2.26 15.85 1.13
N ARG A 166 -2.78 17.00 1.59
CA ARG A 166 -3.09 18.12 0.70
C ARG A 166 -1.85 18.66 -0.01
N LYS A 167 -0.74 18.79 0.71
CA LYS A 167 0.54 19.20 0.11
C LYS A 167 1.04 18.17 -0.91
N SER A 168 0.89 16.88 -0.62
CA SER A 168 1.22 15.81 -1.58
C SER A 168 0.34 15.87 -2.83
N LEU A 169 -0.96 16.13 -2.68
CA LEU A 169 -1.88 16.34 -3.80
C LEU A 169 -1.54 17.58 -4.62
N GLU A 170 -1.06 18.66 -3.99
CA GLU A 170 -0.56 19.84 -4.71
C GLU A 170 0.66 19.50 -5.59
N ILE A 171 1.60 18.71 -5.08
CA ILE A 171 2.76 18.22 -5.85
C ILE A 171 2.31 17.38 -7.06
N ALA A 172 1.36 16.47 -6.85
CA ALA A 172 0.80 15.63 -7.91
C ALA A 172 0.13 16.47 -9.01
N ARG A 173 -0.72 17.44 -8.61
CA ARG A 173 -1.40 18.36 -9.53
C ARG A 173 -0.44 19.25 -10.30
N ALA A 174 0.60 19.77 -9.65
CA ALA A 174 1.63 20.57 -10.30
C ALA A 174 2.38 19.80 -11.41
N SER A 175 2.40 18.47 -11.32
CA SER A 175 2.98 17.58 -12.34
C SER A 175 1.97 17.06 -13.35
N ASN A 176 0.70 17.50 -13.30
CA ASN A 176 -0.41 17.03 -14.12
C ASN A 176 -0.79 15.55 -13.93
N VAL A 177 -0.60 15.00 -12.74
CA VAL A 177 -1.16 13.68 -12.40
C VAL A 177 -2.68 13.79 -12.33
N SER A 178 -3.39 12.89 -13.01
CA SER A 178 -4.85 12.82 -12.96
C SER A 178 -5.33 12.28 -11.61
N ASP A 179 -6.43 12.82 -11.07
CA ASP A 179 -7.06 12.30 -9.85
C ASP A 179 -7.40 10.80 -9.97
N GLY A 180 -7.70 10.31 -11.19
CA GLY A 180 -7.96 8.90 -11.47
C GLY A 180 -6.75 7.97 -11.30
N GLN A 181 -5.55 8.51 -11.12
CA GLN A 181 -4.32 7.74 -10.85
C GLN A 181 -4.01 7.65 -9.35
N ILE A 182 -4.74 8.34 -8.47
CA ILE A 182 -4.30 8.54 -7.08
C ILE A 182 -5.11 7.68 -6.10
N VAL A 183 -4.38 7.04 -5.19
CA VAL A 183 -4.85 6.42 -3.95
C VAL A 183 -4.08 7.07 -2.79
N LEU A 184 -4.75 7.31 -1.66
CA LEU A 184 -4.10 7.84 -0.45
C LEU A 184 -3.97 6.75 0.61
N ASP A 185 -2.86 6.74 1.35
CA ASP A 185 -2.63 5.85 2.49
C ASP A 185 -2.30 6.69 3.74
N PRO A 186 -3.01 6.52 4.88
CA PRO A 186 -2.73 7.30 6.07
C PRO A 186 -1.48 6.84 6.86
N GLY A 187 -0.78 5.82 6.39
CA GLY A 187 0.54 5.42 6.87
C GLY A 187 0.53 4.88 8.30
N PHE A 188 -0.25 3.83 8.58
CA PHE A 188 -0.29 3.20 9.90
C PHE A 188 1.12 2.76 10.35
N GLY A 189 1.48 3.13 11.58
CA GLY A 189 2.79 2.88 12.17
C GLY A 189 3.97 3.65 11.58
N PHE A 190 3.76 4.59 10.65
CA PHE A 190 4.81 5.48 10.12
C PHE A 190 4.83 6.78 10.92
N ALA A 191 5.80 6.86 11.85
CA ALA A 191 5.91 7.92 12.85
C ALA A 191 4.61 8.13 13.65
N LYS A 192 3.89 7.03 13.90
CA LYS A 192 2.76 6.92 14.81
C LYS A 192 3.16 5.94 15.91
N GLU A 193 3.81 6.46 16.94
CA GLU A 193 4.67 5.66 17.81
C GLU A 193 3.89 4.87 18.85
N THR A 194 2.72 5.35 19.23
CA THR A 194 1.87 4.75 20.25
C THR A 194 0.78 3.87 19.64
N THR A 195 0.26 2.95 20.44
CA THR A 195 -0.89 2.13 20.04
C THR A 195 -2.12 3.02 19.89
N GLU A 196 -2.29 3.94 20.83
CA GLU A 196 -3.38 4.92 20.93
C GLU A 196 -3.47 5.77 19.66
N GLU A 197 -2.36 6.31 19.17
CA GLU A 197 -2.36 7.13 17.96
C GLU A 197 -2.82 6.37 16.71
N ASN A 198 -2.46 5.08 16.60
CA ASN A 198 -2.93 4.24 15.50
C ASN A 198 -4.42 3.85 15.68
N LEU A 199 -4.88 3.65 16.92
CA LEU A 199 -6.28 3.39 17.20
C LEU A 199 -7.17 4.61 16.98
N ASP A 200 -6.71 5.82 17.31
CA ASP A 200 -7.42 7.07 17.05
C ASP A 200 -7.61 7.27 15.54
N LEU A 201 -6.54 7.07 14.76
CA LEU A 201 -6.63 7.09 13.30
C LEU A 201 -7.60 6.03 12.75
N MET A 202 -7.57 4.82 13.30
CA MET A 202 -8.48 3.75 12.90
C MET A 202 -9.93 4.07 13.27
N ALA A 203 -10.18 4.66 14.44
CA ALA A 203 -11.51 5.06 14.90
C ALA A 203 -12.10 6.16 14.01
N ARG A 204 -11.26 7.10 13.59
CA ARG A 204 -11.63 8.30 12.81
C ARG A 204 -11.37 8.17 11.30
N PHE A 205 -11.02 6.98 10.82
CA PHE A 205 -10.62 6.74 9.43
C PHE A 205 -11.61 7.28 8.38
N SER A 206 -12.92 7.18 8.63
CA SER A 206 -13.95 7.68 7.70
C SER A 206 -13.89 9.19 7.45
N GLU A 207 -13.30 9.98 8.35
CA GLU A 207 -13.08 11.42 8.14
C GLU A 207 -12.17 11.68 6.93
N LEU A 208 -11.26 10.75 6.59
CA LEU A 208 -10.36 10.87 5.46
C LEU A 208 -11.08 10.78 4.10
N GLN A 209 -12.32 10.28 4.06
CA GLN A 209 -13.12 10.27 2.83
C GLN A 209 -13.36 11.68 2.27
N ALA A 210 -13.31 12.71 3.11
CA ALA A 210 -13.42 14.10 2.68
C ALA A 210 -12.21 14.59 1.84
N LEU A 211 -11.12 13.82 1.75
CA LEU A 211 -10.05 14.06 0.77
C LEU A 211 -10.50 13.76 -0.67
N GLY A 212 -11.54 12.93 -0.86
CA GLY A 212 -12.14 12.66 -2.16
C GLY A 212 -11.44 11.59 -2.99
N PHE A 213 -10.48 10.85 -2.44
CA PHE A 213 -9.72 9.79 -3.11
C PHE A 213 -10.00 8.40 -2.50
N PRO A 214 -9.78 7.30 -3.24
CA PRO A 214 -9.76 5.96 -2.66
C PRO A 214 -8.67 5.85 -1.58
N LEU A 215 -8.93 5.02 -0.58
CA LEU A 215 -8.04 4.88 0.58
C LEU A 215 -7.44 3.48 0.68
N MET A 216 -6.13 3.40 0.88
CA MET A 216 -5.43 2.17 1.26
C MET A 216 -5.27 2.07 2.79
N ALA A 217 -5.28 0.85 3.30
CA ALA A 217 -4.98 0.51 4.69
C ALA A 217 -3.82 -0.48 4.80
N GLY A 218 -2.72 -0.06 5.44
CA GLY A 218 -1.53 -0.90 5.69
C GLY A 218 -1.25 -1.19 7.17
N THR A 219 -2.04 -2.06 7.80
CA THR A 219 -1.91 -2.40 9.25
C THR A 219 -1.13 -3.69 9.52
N SER A 220 -0.75 -4.44 8.48
CA SER A 220 -0.28 -5.80 8.59
C SER A 220 0.96 -5.98 9.47
N ARG A 221 0.80 -6.83 10.50
CA ARG A 221 1.83 -7.21 11.50
C ARG A 221 2.46 -6.02 12.25
N LYS A 222 1.86 -4.83 12.17
CA LYS A 222 2.37 -3.59 12.82
C LYS A 222 2.38 -3.73 14.35
N ARG A 223 3.25 -2.94 15.00
CA ARG A 223 3.45 -2.98 16.45
C ARG A 223 2.16 -2.74 17.25
N PHE A 224 1.31 -1.80 16.82
CA PHE A 224 0.07 -1.50 17.53
C PHE A 224 -0.91 -2.70 17.56
N ILE A 225 -0.94 -3.55 16.52
CA ILE A 225 -1.71 -4.80 16.54
C ILE A 225 -1.19 -5.73 17.65
N GLY A 226 0.14 -5.84 17.79
CA GLY A 226 0.77 -6.57 18.90
C GLY A 226 0.45 -5.96 20.27
N GLY A 227 0.47 -4.63 20.37
CA GLY A 227 0.13 -3.90 21.60
C GLY A 227 -1.30 -4.18 22.10
N VAL A 228 -2.25 -4.35 21.18
CA VAL A 228 -3.65 -4.68 21.51
C VAL A 228 -3.83 -6.17 21.80
N THR A 229 -3.19 -7.04 21.01
CA THR A 229 -3.45 -8.50 21.05
C THR A 229 -2.49 -9.29 21.94
N GLY A 230 -1.39 -8.70 22.38
CA GLY A 230 -0.31 -9.38 23.08
C GLY A 230 0.50 -10.36 22.22
N ARG A 231 0.42 -10.26 20.88
CA ARG A 231 1.04 -11.20 19.94
C ARG A 231 2.35 -10.71 19.35
N GLU A 232 3.28 -11.64 19.12
CA GLU A 232 4.51 -11.40 18.37
C GLU A 232 4.24 -11.24 16.87
N PRO A 233 5.13 -10.60 16.08
CA PRO A 233 4.86 -10.25 14.67
C PRO A 233 4.32 -11.39 13.79
N ALA A 234 4.84 -12.60 13.95
CA ALA A 234 4.44 -13.78 13.17
C ALA A 234 3.01 -14.27 13.50
N GLU A 235 2.49 -13.91 14.68
CA GLU A 235 1.19 -14.37 15.19
C GLU A 235 0.09 -13.31 15.02
N ARG A 236 0.38 -12.19 14.35
CA ARG A 236 -0.55 -11.06 14.19
C ARG A 236 -1.52 -11.19 13.02
N ALA A 237 -1.58 -12.33 12.33
CA ALA A 237 -2.42 -12.51 11.15
C ALA A 237 -3.91 -12.28 11.46
N ALA A 238 -4.44 -12.90 12.51
CA ALA A 238 -5.85 -12.73 12.91
C ALA A 238 -6.18 -11.28 13.34
N GLY A 239 -5.30 -10.65 14.12
CA GLY A 239 -5.45 -9.24 14.51
C GLY A 239 -5.39 -8.29 13.31
N THR A 240 -4.55 -8.60 12.31
CA THR A 240 -4.49 -7.86 11.04
C THR A 240 -5.80 -8.01 10.28
N ALA A 241 -6.31 -9.23 10.10
CA ALA A 241 -7.57 -9.46 9.39
C ALA A 241 -8.75 -8.73 10.05
N ALA A 242 -8.82 -8.73 11.38
CA ALA A 242 -9.81 -7.93 12.12
C ALA A 242 -9.68 -6.43 11.84
N ALA A 243 -8.45 -5.89 11.84
CA ALA A 243 -8.21 -4.48 11.52
C ALA A 243 -8.60 -4.14 10.06
N SER A 244 -8.30 -5.03 9.11
CA SER A 244 -8.70 -4.89 7.70
C SER A 244 -10.21 -4.82 7.57
N VAL A 245 -10.96 -5.71 8.22
CA VAL A 245 -12.44 -5.66 8.23
C VAL A 245 -12.95 -4.35 8.81
N ILE A 246 -12.45 -3.91 9.95
CA ILE A 246 -12.89 -2.63 10.56
C ILE A 246 -12.62 -1.45 9.63
N LEU A 247 -11.45 -1.40 9.00
CA LEU A 247 -11.09 -0.34 8.06
C LEU A 247 -11.91 -0.41 6.76
N ARG A 248 -12.29 -1.62 6.33
CA ARG A 248 -13.21 -1.80 5.21
C ARG A 248 -14.57 -1.20 5.49
N LEU A 249 -15.14 -1.48 6.66
CA LEU A 249 -16.41 -0.89 7.11
C LEU A 249 -16.32 0.63 7.25
N LYS A 250 -15.11 1.17 7.48
CA LYS A 250 -14.84 2.61 7.55
C LYS A 250 -14.54 3.27 6.20
N GLY A 251 -14.54 2.49 5.11
CA GLY A 251 -14.43 3.01 3.75
C GLY A 251 -13.08 2.86 3.06
N ALA A 252 -12.19 1.99 3.57
CA ALA A 252 -10.96 1.62 2.83
C ALA A 252 -11.31 0.75 1.60
N ASP A 253 -10.54 0.94 0.53
CA ASP A 253 -10.69 0.24 -0.75
C ASP A 253 -9.55 -0.77 -0.98
N LEU A 254 -8.34 -0.47 -0.51
CA LEU A 254 -7.18 -1.35 -0.67
C LEU A 254 -6.58 -1.76 0.69
N PHE A 255 -6.03 -2.97 0.76
CA PHE A 255 -5.47 -3.55 1.98
C PHE A 255 -4.09 -4.15 1.72
N ARG A 256 -3.06 -3.51 2.29
CA ARG A 256 -1.67 -3.93 2.10
C ARG A 256 -1.25 -4.91 3.20
N VAL A 257 -1.06 -6.18 2.84
CA VAL A 257 -0.94 -7.30 3.80
C VAL A 257 0.13 -8.34 3.44
N HIS A 258 0.68 -8.99 4.48
CA HIS A 258 1.56 -10.15 4.31
C HIS A 258 0.78 -11.46 4.15
N ASP A 259 -0.27 -11.64 4.95
CA ASP A 259 -1.08 -12.86 4.98
C ASP A 259 -2.30 -12.68 4.06
N VAL A 260 -2.16 -13.03 2.77
CA VAL A 260 -3.15 -12.69 1.73
C VAL A 260 -4.43 -13.48 1.92
N ALA A 261 -4.38 -14.81 1.92
CA ALA A 261 -5.59 -15.66 1.96
C ALA A 261 -6.57 -15.29 3.08
N ILE A 262 -6.06 -15.14 4.32
CA ILE A 262 -6.90 -14.78 5.48
C ILE A 262 -7.56 -13.40 5.34
N ASN A 263 -6.88 -12.44 4.71
CA ASN A 263 -7.46 -11.11 4.48
C ASN A 263 -8.47 -11.12 3.33
N VAL A 264 -8.21 -11.90 2.27
CA VAL A 264 -9.17 -12.10 1.18
C VAL A 264 -10.48 -12.66 1.72
N ASP A 265 -10.43 -13.73 2.52
CA ASP A 265 -11.62 -14.34 3.13
C ASP A 265 -12.35 -13.36 4.07
N ALA A 266 -11.62 -12.68 4.95
CA ALA A 266 -12.20 -11.76 5.91
C ALA A 266 -12.87 -10.55 5.22
N LEU A 267 -12.23 -10.00 4.18
CA LEU A 267 -12.76 -8.87 3.42
C LEU A 267 -13.94 -9.28 2.53
N ALA A 268 -13.95 -10.51 1.99
CA ALA A 268 -15.08 -11.02 1.22
C ALA A 268 -16.37 -11.07 2.04
N VAL A 269 -16.28 -11.44 3.33
CA VAL A 269 -17.42 -11.40 4.26
C VAL A 269 -17.88 -9.95 4.49
N ALA A 270 -16.94 -9.03 4.72
CA ALA A 270 -17.26 -7.61 4.91
C ALA A 270 -17.94 -7.00 3.66
N ASP A 271 -17.42 -7.29 2.46
CA ASP A 271 -17.99 -6.85 1.19
C ASP A 271 -19.40 -7.41 0.97
N ALA A 272 -19.62 -8.70 1.25
CA ALA A 272 -20.94 -9.31 1.13
C ALA A 272 -21.97 -8.66 2.08
N MET A 273 -21.55 -8.32 3.31
CA MET A 273 -22.38 -7.62 4.28
C MET A 273 -22.71 -6.19 3.81
N LEU A 274 -21.70 -5.43 3.37
CA LEU A 274 -21.87 -4.07 2.86
C LEU A 274 -22.76 -4.03 1.61
N ALA A 275 -22.63 -5.02 0.72
CA ALA A 275 -23.52 -5.17 -0.43
C ALA A 275 -24.98 -5.34 0.03
N ARG A 276 -25.22 -6.20 1.03
CA ARG A 276 -26.55 -6.38 1.60
C ARG A 276 -27.12 -5.14 2.27
N GLU A 277 -26.31 -4.38 3.00
CA GLU A 277 -26.74 -3.14 3.64
C GLU A 277 -27.24 -2.11 2.61
N ASN A 278 -26.58 -2.02 1.44
CA ASN A 278 -27.03 -1.15 0.36
C ASN A 278 -28.34 -1.61 -0.31
N ASP A 279 -28.68 -2.90 -0.23
CA ASP A 279 -29.92 -3.47 -0.77
C ASP A 279 -31.10 -3.38 0.22
N LEU A 280 -30.84 -3.09 1.50
CA LEU A 280 -31.88 -3.01 2.52
C LEU A 280 -32.71 -1.72 2.38
N PRO A 281 -34.01 -1.74 2.72
CA PRO A 281 -34.83 -0.53 2.73
C PRO A 281 -34.29 0.52 3.73
N PRO A 282 -34.36 1.83 3.44
CA PRO A 282 -33.94 2.86 4.38
C PRO A 282 -34.72 2.78 5.69
N GLY A 283 -34.03 2.89 6.84
CA GLY A 283 -34.66 3.04 8.16
C GLY A 283 -34.88 1.76 8.96
N ARG A 284 -34.05 0.74 8.79
CA ARG A 284 -33.94 -0.42 9.69
C ARG A 284 -32.55 -0.51 10.31
#